data_AF-W1NF94-F1
#
_entry.id   AF-W1NF94-F1
#
_cell.length_a   1.000
_cell.length_b   1.000
_cell.length_c   1.000
_cell.angle_alpha   90.00
_cell.angle_beta   90.00
_cell.angle_gamma   90.00
#
_symmetry.space_group_name_H-M   'P 1'
#
loop_
_entity.id
_entity.type
_entity.pdbx_description
1 polymer ?
#
loop_
_entity_poly.entity_id
_entity_poly.type
_entity_poly.pdbx_seq_one_letter_code
_entity_poly.pdbx_strand_id
1 'polypeptide(L)'
;MNYARLVFAGIRKPEVYLYNTMLRGYSLGESPEKALFFYKHMRKTGVNTDAFASSFTLKSCANLLAVFEGKQIRCRIIRDGYEPDVFLLTSLMDMYARCHYGHDAHRVFDIMPRRDTVVWNVLISSFLQNSRTRDALKLFEEMVTEDGPTQIMLLACLLFRLALIWGHWI
;
A
#
# COMPACT_ATOMS: atom_id res chain seq x y z
N MET A 1 -12.13 -18.63 5.49
CA MET A 1 -12.30 -18.02 4.14
C MET A 1 -13.19 -18.81 3.18
N ASN A 2 -13.07 -20.14 3.11
CA ASN A 2 -13.82 -20.95 2.14
C ASN A 2 -15.34 -20.84 2.31
N TYR A 3 -15.84 -20.78 3.54
CA TYR A 3 -17.26 -20.60 3.82
C TYR A 3 -17.80 -19.24 3.32
N ALA A 4 -17.05 -18.16 3.55
CA ALA A 4 -17.42 -16.83 3.06
C ALA A 4 -17.49 -16.76 1.51
N ARG A 5 -16.63 -17.51 0.80
CA ARG A 5 -16.72 -17.63 -0.67
C ARG A 5 -17.98 -18.35 -1.13
N LEU A 6 -18.35 -19.43 -0.45
CA LEU A 6 -19.53 -20.23 -0.79
C LEU A 6 -20.81 -19.41 -0.59
N VAL A 7 -20.91 -18.69 0.53
CA VAL A 7 -22.03 -17.78 0.80
C VAL A 7 -22.08 -16.65 -0.24
N PHE A 8 -20.93 -16.07 -0.59
CA PHE A 8 -20.86 -15.04 -1.65
C PHE A 8 -21.34 -15.56 -3.01
N ALA A 9 -20.94 -16.78 -3.39
CA ALA A 9 -21.31 -17.39 -4.67
C ALA A 9 -22.81 -17.67 -4.80
N GLY A 10 -23.53 -17.81 -3.67
CA GLY A 10 -24.98 -17.97 -3.64
C GLY A 10 -25.78 -16.69 -3.85
N ILE A 11 -25.14 -15.51 -3.86
CA ILE A 11 -25.82 -14.22 -3.94
C ILE A 11 -25.97 -13.79 -5.40
N ARG A 12 -27.22 -13.58 -5.84
CA ARG A 12 -27.58 -13.31 -7.24
C ARG A 12 -27.09 -11.94 -7.75
N LYS A 13 -26.91 -10.96 -6.87
CA LYS A 13 -26.42 -9.61 -7.19
C LYS A 13 -25.66 -9.01 -5.98
N PRO A 14 -24.39 -9.36 -5.79
CA PRO A 14 -23.62 -8.89 -4.63
C PRO A 14 -23.34 -7.38 -4.73
N GLU A 15 -23.57 -6.67 -3.64
CA GLU A 15 -23.27 -5.24 -3.51
C GLU A 15 -21.78 -4.96 -3.30
N VAL A 16 -21.36 -3.71 -3.55
CA VAL A 16 -19.96 -3.22 -3.40
C VAL A 16 -19.39 -3.58 -2.02
N TYR A 17 -20.18 -3.41 -0.95
CA TYR A 17 -19.76 -3.70 0.43
C TYR A 17 -19.34 -5.16 0.62
N LEU A 18 -20.05 -6.09 -0.01
CA LEU A 18 -19.75 -7.52 0.09
C LEU A 18 -18.45 -7.86 -0.61
N TYR A 19 -18.19 -7.21 -1.76
CA TYR A 19 -16.90 -7.31 -2.44
C TYR A 19 -15.75 -6.74 -1.60
N ASN A 20 -15.95 -5.58 -0.97
CA ASN A 20 -14.95 -4.96 -0.11
C ASN A 20 -14.60 -5.82 1.10
N THR A 21 -15.60 -6.46 1.69
CA THR A 21 -15.41 -7.38 2.82
C THR A 21 -14.55 -8.57 2.42
N MET A 22 -14.84 -9.17 1.26
CA MET A 22 -14.04 -10.27 0.72
C MET A 22 -12.62 -9.84 0.33
N LEU A 23 -12.47 -8.67 -0.32
CA LEU A 23 -11.19 -8.09 -0.70
C LEU A 23 -10.31 -7.80 0.51
N ARG A 24 -10.88 -7.18 1.55
CA ARG A 24 -10.21 -6.94 2.83
C ARG A 24 -9.73 -8.24 3.45
N GLY A 25 -10.60 -9.27 3.46
CA GLY A 25 -10.22 -10.61 3.90
C GLY A 25 -9.00 -11.13 3.16
N TYR A 26 -9.03 -11.13 1.81
CA TYR A 26 -7.94 -11.66 0.99
C TYR A 26 -6.64 -10.88 1.12
N SER A 27 -6.73 -9.55 1.24
CA SER A 27 -5.57 -8.70 1.40
C SER A 27 -4.89 -8.85 2.76
N LEU A 28 -5.65 -9.15 3.82
CA LEU A 28 -5.12 -9.35 5.17
C LEU A 28 -4.70 -10.80 5.44
N GLY A 29 -5.22 -11.75 4.66
CA GLY A 29 -4.80 -13.16 4.72
C GLY A 29 -3.57 -13.45 3.85
N GLU A 30 -3.15 -14.71 3.84
CA GLU A 30 -2.00 -15.21 3.06
C GLU A 30 -2.35 -15.46 1.58
N SER A 31 -3.24 -14.68 0.98
CA SER A 31 -3.65 -14.90 -0.42
C SER A 31 -3.89 -13.60 -1.19
N PRO A 32 -2.87 -12.73 -1.32
CA PRO A 32 -2.98 -11.48 -2.08
C PRO A 32 -3.33 -11.70 -3.56
N GLU A 33 -2.98 -12.86 -4.13
CA GLU A 33 -3.36 -13.21 -5.52
C GLU A 33 -4.87 -13.33 -5.69
N LYS A 34 -5.55 -13.89 -4.68
CA LYS A 34 -7.01 -14.04 -4.69
C LYS A 34 -7.68 -12.67 -4.61
N ALA A 35 -7.08 -11.70 -3.91
CA ALA A 35 -7.58 -10.33 -3.86
C ALA A 35 -7.58 -9.70 -5.26
N LEU A 36 -6.47 -9.84 -6.00
CA LEU A 36 -6.36 -9.34 -7.38
C LEU A 36 -7.38 -9.99 -8.32
N PHE A 37 -7.51 -11.32 -8.24
CA PHE A 37 -8.50 -12.04 -9.05
C PHE A 37 -9.93 -11.55 -8.74
N PHE A 38 -10.24 -11.37 -7.46
CA PHE A 38 -11.56 -10.95 -7.02
C PHE A 38 -11.87 -9.50 -7.42
N TYR A 39 -10.89 -8.60 -7.34
CA TYR A 39 -11.00 -7.23 -7.84
C TYR A 39 -11.23 -7.19 -9.35
N LYS A 40 -10.49 -8.00 -10.13
CA LYS A 40 -10.72 -8.16 -11.58
C LYS A 40 -12.13 -8.70 -11.86
N HIS A 41 -12.64 -9.62 -11.04
CA HIS A 41 -13.99 -10.15 -11.16
C HIS A 41 -15.08 -9.10 -10.85
N MET A 42 -14.97 -8.37 -9.73
CA MET A 42 -15.85 -7.26 -9.36
C MET A 42 -16.00 -6.23 -10.49
N ARG A 43 -14.89 -5.97 -11.18
CA ARG A 43 -14.88 -5.06 -12.32
C ARG A 43 -15.56 -5.63 -13.55
N LYS A 44 -15.44 -6.93 -13.82
CA LYS A 44 -16.12 -7.59 -14.95
C LYS A 44 -17.63 -7.65 -14.75
N THR A 45 -18.10 -7.70 -13.51
CA THR A 45 -19.53 -7.69 -13.18
C THR A 45 -20.15 -6.29 -13.23
N GLY A 46 -19.39 -5.26 -13.62
CA GLY A 46 -19.88 -3.89 -13.78
C GLY A 46 -20.09 -3.15 -12.45
N VAL A 47 -19.61 -3.71 -11.35
CA VAL A 47 -19.70 -3.07 -10.03
C VAL A 47 -18.60 -2.00 -9.95
N ASN A 48 -19.01 -0.74 -9.72
CA ASN A 48 -18.05 0.35 -9.53
C ASN A 48 -17.17 0.06 -8.31
N THR A 49 -15.86 0.12 -8.53
CA THR A 49 -14.88 -0.01 -7.45
C THR A 49 -14.75 1.31 -6.72
N ASP A 50 -14.75 1.27 -5.40
CA ASP A 50 -14.52 2.45 -4.56
C ASP A 50 -13.04 2.55 -4.14
N ALA A 51 -12.74 3.59 -3.35
CA ALA A 51 -11.43 3.82 -2.77
C ALA A 51 -10.97 2.66 -1.88
N PHE A 52 -11.89 2.02 -1.15
CA PHE A 52 -11.57 0.89 -0.28
C PHE A 52 -11.12 -0.34 -1.07
N ALA A 53 -11.89 -0.76 -2.07
CA ALA A 53 -11.54 -1.86 -2.95
C ALA A 53 -10.16 -1.65 -3.58
N SER A 54 -9.91 -0.44 -4.06
CA SER A 54 -8.64 -0.06 -4.69
C SER A 54 -7.48 -0.08 -3.70
N SER A 55 -7.67 0.40 -2.48
CA SER A 55 -6.66 0.40 -1.41
C SER A 55 -6.24 -1.01 -1.00
N PHE A 56 -7.19 -1.91 -0.73
CA PHE A 56 -6.86 -3.31 -0.38
C PHE A 56 -6.20 -4.06 -1.53
N THR A 57 -6.62 -3.76 -2.76
CA THR A 57 -6.00 -4.36 -3.94
C THR A 57 -4.58 -3.84 -4.14
N LEU A 58 -4.32 -2.56 -3.92
CA LEU A 58 -2.97 -1.97 -3.96
C LEU A 58 -2.05 -2.56 -2.89
N LYS A 59 -2.54 -2.79 -1.67
CA LYS A 59 -1.77 -3.52 -0.63
C LYS A 59 -1.41 -4.93 -1.07
N SER A 60 -2.34 -5.61 -1.75
CA SER A 60 -2.09 -6.94 -2.31
C SER A 60 -1.08 -6.88 -3.47
N CYS A 61 -1.14 -5.85 -4.34
CA CYS A 61 -0.12 -5.62 -5.38
C CYS A 61 1.26 -5.42 -4.77
N ALA A 62 1.35 -4.64 -3.70
CA ALA A 62 2.60 -4.34 -3.01
C ALA A 62 3.23 -5.61 -2.40
N ASN A 63 2.42 -6.49 -1.81
CA ASN A 63 2.88 -7.79 -1.31
C ASN A 63 3.33 -8.75 -2.42
N LEU A 64 2.77 -8.62 -3.62
CA LEU A 64 3.09 -9.44 -4.79
C LEU A 64 4.14 -8.82 -5.73
N LEU A 65 4.63 -7.62 -5.41
CA LEU A 65 5.49 -6.83 -6.29
C LEU A 65 4.87 -6.60 -7.70
N ALA A 66 3.54 -6.56 -7.78
CA ALA A 66 2.76 -6.51 -9.01
C ALA A 66 2.52 -5.05 -9.47
N VAL A 67 3.59 -4.38 -9.92
CA VAL A 67 3.52 -2.96 -10.31
C VAL A 67 2.60 -2.69 -11.50
N PHE A 68 2.49 -3.64 -12.45
CA PHE A 68 1.67 -3.46 -13.64
C PHE A 68 0.18 -3.35 -13.27
N GLU A 69 -0.28 -4.23 -12.38
CA GLU A 69 -1.60 -4.19 -11.76
C GLU A 69 -1.80 -2.88 -10.97
N GLY A 70 -0.80 -2.49 -10.18
CA GLY A 70 -0.83 -1.23 -9.43
C GLY A 70 -1.02 0.01 -10.32
N LYS A 71 -0.27 0.10 -11.43
CA LYS A 71 -0.43 1.18 -12.44
C LYS A 71 -1.80 1.16 -13.09
N GLN A 72 -2.34 -0.02 -13.41
CA GLN A 72 -3.71 -0.14 -13.92
C GLN A 72 -4.76 0.34 -12.92
N ILE A 73 -4.57 0.08 -11.63
CA ILE A 73 -5.47 0.56 -10.58
C ILE A 73 -5.37 2.09 -10.46
N ARG A 74 -4.15 2.67 -10.50
CA ARG A 74 -3.97 4.12 -10.53
C ARG A 74 -4.73 4.79 -11.69
N CYS A 75 -4.57 4.27 -12.91
CA CYS A 75 -5.29 4.82 -14.07
C CYS A 75 -6.81 4.74 -13.89
N ARG A 76 -7.31 3.74 -13.17
CA ARG A 76 -8.74 3.61 -12.86
C ARG A 76 -9.20 4.62 -11.82
N ILE A 77 -8.45 4.82 -10.75
CA ILE A 77 -8.75 5.84 -9.75
C ILE A 77 -8.96 7.19 -10.45
N ILE A 78 -8.04 7.56 -11.35
CA ILE A 78 -8.12 8.80 -12.13
C ILE A 78 -9.35 8.83 -13.04
N ARG A 79 -9.61 7.74 -13.76
CA ARG A 79 -10.73 7.66 -14.72
C ARG A 79 -12.11 7.64 -14.04
N ASP A 80 -12.21 6.97 -12.91
CA ASP A 80 -13.46 6.79 -12.16
C ASP A 80 -13.81 8.07 -11.36
N GLY A 81 -12.85 9.02 -11.25
CA GLY A 81 -13.10 10.42 -10.89
C GLY A 81 -13.46 10.67 -9.43
N TYR A 82 -13.30 9.69 -8.55
CA TYR A 82 -13.49 9.90 -7.11
C TYR A 82 -12.22 10.48 -6.48
N GLU A 83 -12.41 11.37 -5.50
CA GLU A 83 -11.31 12.02 -4.81
C GLU A 83 -10.56 11.02 -3.92
N PRO A 84 -9.24 10.85 -4.11
CA PRO A 84 -8.48 9.88 -3.35
C PRO A 84 -8.23 10.39 -1.92
N ASP A 85 -8.66 9.62 -0.93
CA ASP A 85 -8.37 9.91 0.47
C ASP A 85 -6.91 9.58 0.83
N VAL A 86 -6.47 10.04 2.00
CA VAL A 86 -5.10 9.78 2.50
C VAL A 86 -4.81 8.28 2.56
N PHE A 87 -5.81 7.45 2.87
CA PHE A 87 -5.64 5.99 2.96
C PHE A 87 -5.33 5.35 1.61
N LEU A 88 -6.04 5.75 0.55
CA LEU A 88 -5.80 5.29 -0.81
C LEU A 88 -4.46 5.77 -1.34
N LEU A 89 -4.13 7.04 -1.13
CA LEU A 89 -2.84 7.59 -1.54
C LEU A 89 -1.69 6.88 -0.81
N THR A 90 -1.84 6.58 0.48
CA THR A 90 -0.84 5.85 1.26
C THR A 90 -0.65 4.44 0.73
N SER A 91 -1.76 3.75 0.41
CA SER A 91 -1.71 2.40 -0.18
C SER A 91 -1.08 2.39 -1.57
N LEU A 92 -1.30 3.44 -2.38
CA LEU A 92 -0.70 3.59 -3.71
C LEU A 92 0.81 3.89 -3.62
N MET A 93 1.19 4.78 -2.72
CA MET A 93 2.58 5.14 -2.44
C MET A 93 3.38 3.92 -1.96
N ASP A 94 2.84 3.19 -0.98
CA ASP A 94 3.41 1.95 -0.44
C ASP A 94 3.62 0.90 -1.54
N MET A 95 2.64 0.74 -2.43
CA MET A 95 2.74 -0.17 -3.57
C MET A 95 3.90 0.19 -4.51
N TYR A 96 4.01 1.47 -4.91
CA TYR A 96 5.13 1.90 -5.75
C TYR A 96 6.47 1.73 -5.05
N ALA A 97 6.52 2.11 -3.77
CA ALA A 97 7.75 2.01 -3.01
C ALA A 97 8.20 0.56 -2.92
N ARG A 98 7.37 -0.37 -2.44
CA ARG A 98 7.73 -1.80 -2.33
C ARG A 98 8.06 -2.46 -3.68
N CYS A 99 7.52 -1.97 -4.79
CA CYS A 99 7.88 -2.45 -6.14
C CYS A 99 9.18 -1.84 -6.69
N HIS A 100 9.97 -1.12 -5.90
CA HIS A 100 11.18 -0.39 -6.29
C HIS A 100 10.96 0.82 -7.23
N TYR A 101 9.73 1.32 -7.36
CA TYR A 101 9.41 2.52 -8.14
C TYR A 101 9.40 3.76 -7.24
N GLY A 102 10.54 4.05 -6.61
CA GLY A 102 10.64 5.13 -5.62
C GLY A 102 10.28 6.52 -6.16
N HIS A 103 10.58 6.82 -7.43
CA HIS A 103 10.19 8.11 -8.03
C HIS A 103 8.66 8.26 -8.14
N ASP A 104 7.95 7.19 -8.52
CA ASP A 104 6.49 7.20 -8.56
C ASP A 104 5.89 7.31 -7.15
N ALA A 105 6.52 6.67 -6.15
CA ALA A 105 6.13 6.79 -4.74
C ALA A 105 6.27 8.23 -4.23
N HIS A 106 7.41 8.89 -4.49
CA HIS A 106 7.60 10.31 -4.16
C HIS A 106 6.58 11.21 -4.85
N ARG A 107 6.27 10.97 -6.13
CA ARG A 107 5.25 11.76 -6.83
C ARG A 107 3.87 11.63 -6.18
N VAL A 108 3.54 10.47 -5.60
CA VAL A 108 2.29 10.30 -4.83
C VAL A 108 2.38 11.04 -3.50
N PHE A 109 3.52 11.02 -2.84
CA PHE A 109 3.77 11.77 -1.61
C PHE A 109 3.66 13.30 -1.81
N ASP A 110 4.14 13.81 -2.95
CA ASP A 110 4.11 15.24 -3.28
C ASP A 110 2.68 15.79 -3.41
N ILE A 111 1.75 14.97 -3.91
CA ILE A 111 0.35 15.36 -4.12
C ILE A 111 -0.57 15.07 -2.93
N MET A 112 -0.05 14.51 -1.83
CA MET A 112 -0.87 14.21 -0.65
C MET A 112 -1.26 15.50 0.07
N PRO A 113 -2.57 15.70 0.36
CA PRO A 113 -3.04 16.91 1.03
C PRO A 113 -2.61 16.99 2.50
N ARG A 114 -2.32 15.84 3.12
CA ARG A 114 -1.82 15.73 4.49
C ARG A 114 -0.82 14.58 4.58
N ARG A 115 0.36 14.88 5.09
CA ARG A 115 1.41 13.92 5.41
C ARG A 115 1.41 13.79 6.92
N ASP A 116 0.77 12.75 7.42
CA ASP A 116 0.88 12.45 8.84
C ASP A 116 2.06 11.49 9.08
N THR A 117 2.32 11.21 10.35
CA THR A 117 3.38 10.27 10.75
C THR A 117 3.20 8.88 10.15
N VAL A 118 1.98 8.45 9.79
CA VAL A 118 1.74 7.16 9.13
C VAL A 118 2.29 7.20 7.71
N VAL A 119 2.02 8.26 6.94
CA VAL A 119 2.54 8.43 5.57
C VAL A 119 4.06 8.37 5.55
N TRP A 120 4.72 9.16 6.40
CA TRP A 120 6.18 9.18 6.50
C TRP A 120 6.76 7.81 6.86
N ASN A 121 6.19 7.14 7.87
CA ASN A 121 6.65 5.82 8.29
C ASN A 121 6.52 4.78 7.17
N VAL A 122 5.42 4.80 6.41
CA VAL A 122 5.21 3.89 5.28
C VAL A 122 6.25 4.13 4.18
N LEU A 123 6.50 5.39 3.84
CA LEU A 123 7.50 5.72 2.82
C LEU A 123 8.91 5.33 3.28
N ILE A 124 9.33 5.71 4.49
CA ILE A 124 10.69 5.41 4.93
C ILE A 124 10.90 3.89 5.11
N SER A 125 9.92 3.18 5.70
CA SER A 125 10.03 1.72 5.89
C SER A 125 10.10 0.96 4.57
N SER A 126 9.33 1.37 3.56
CA SER A 126 9.38 0.75 2.23
C SER A 126 10.72 1.01 1.52
N PHE A 127 11.35 2.17 1.70
CA PHE A 127 12.70 2.42 1.20
C PHE A 127 13.78 1.60 1.92
N LEU A 128 13.66 1.42 3.24
CA LEU A 128 14.55 0.55 4.01
C LEU A 128 14.45 -0.91 3.56
N GLN A 129 13.23 -1.41 3.33
CA GLN A 129 13.00 -2.76 2.80
C GLN A 129 13.64 -2.98 1.43
N ASN A 130 13.76 -1.92 0.64
CA ASN A 130 14.39 -1.95 -0.68
C ASN A 130 15.91 -1.70 -0.66
N SER A 131 16.54 -1.73 0.51
CA SER A 131 17.96 -1.41 0.70
C SER A 131 18.35 0.00 0.20
N ARG A 132 17.38 0.92 0.06
CA ARG A 132 17.59 2.32 -0.33
C ARG A 132 17.78 3.21 0.90
N THR A 133 18.71 2.82 1.76
CA THR A 133 18.93 3.43 3.07
C THR A 133 19.25 4.93 2.99
N ARG A 134 19.99 5.36 1.97
CA ARG A 134 20.35 6.77 1.81
C ARG A 134 19.13 7.65 1.55
N ASP A 135 18.18 7.17 0.77
CA ASP A 135 16.96 7.90 0.45
C ASP A 135 15.99 7.88 1.63
N ALA A 136 15.93 6.76 2.36
CA ALA A 136 15.22 6.65 3.63
C ALA A 136 15.74 7.66 4.68
N LEU A 137 17.06 7.86 4.77
CA LEU A 137 17.66 8.84 5.68
C LEU A 137 17.34 10.28 5.28
N LYS A 138 17.38 10.62 3.99
CA LYS A 138 16.98 11.95 3.50
C LYS A 138 15.52 12.27 3.84
N LEU A 139 14.63 11.32 3.56
CA LEU A 139 13.22 11.44 3.92
C LEU A 139 13.01 11.60 5.43
N PHE A 140 13.83 10.94 6.25
CA PHE A 140 13.80 11.10 7.70
C PHE A 140 14.24 12.50 8.13
N GLU A 141 15.31 13.04 7.55
CA GLU A 141 15.75 14.41 7.82
C GLU A 141 14.65 15.42 7.45
N GLU A 142 14.02 15.26 6.29
CA GLU A 142 12.86 16.08 5.87
C GLU A 142 11.70 15.98 6.88
N MET A 143 11.32 14.76 7.30
CA MET A 143 10.28 14.55 8.31
C MET A 143 10.61 15.24 9.64
N VAL A 144 11.85 15.17 10.11
CA VAL A 144 12.27 15.82 11.37
C VAL A 144 12.17 17.34 11.27
N THR A 145 12.44 17.91 10.09
CA THR A 145 12.29 19.35 9.88
C THR A 145 10.84 19.80 9.79
N GLU A 146 9.93 18.97 9.27
CA GLU A 146 8.51 19.30 9.10
C GLU A 146 7.65 18.97 10.34
N ASP A 147 7.79 17.78 10.93
CA ASP A 147 6.84 17.23 11.94
C ASP A 147 7.50 16.72 13.25
N GLY A 148 8.84 16.66 13.32
CA GLY A 148 9.60 16.15 14.47
C GLY A 148 9.68 14.60 14.57
N PRO A 149 10.69 14.02 15.25
CA PRO A 149 10.94 12.58 15.22
C PRO A 149 9.92 11.77 16.05
N THR A 150 9.38 10.70 15.46
CA THR A 150 8.57 9.71 16.19
C THR A 150 9.42 8.63 16.87
N GLN A 151 8.98 8.14 18.03
CA GLN A 151 9.69 7.15 18.85
C GLN A 151 9.95 5.81 18.12
N ILE A 152 9.03 5.37 17.26
CA ILE A 152 9.14 4.11 16.52
C ILE A 152 10.28 4.17 15.48
N MET A 153 10.44 5.33 14.83
CA MET A 153 11.45 5.53 13.78
C MET A 153 12.87 5.67 14.37
N LEU A 154 12.99 6.30 15.54
CA LEU A 154 14.25 6.37 16.30
C LEU A 154 14.75 4.96 16.67
N LEU A 155 13.86 4.07 17.12
CA LEU A 155 14.21 2.69 17.45
C LEU A 155 14.61 1.89 16.21
N ALA A 156 13.91 2.05 15.08
CA ALA A 156 14.28 1.40 13.82
C ALA A 156 15.67 1.83 13.33
N CYS A 157 15.99 3.13 13.39
CA CYS A 157 17.31 3.64 13.05
C CYS A 157 18.41 3.15 14.02
N LEU A 158 18.14 3.07 15.32
CA LEU A 158 19.09 2.55 16.31
C LEU A 158 19.35 1.06 16.09
N LEU A 159 18.30 0.25 15.87
CA LEU A 159 18.45 -1.17 15.56
C LEU A 159 19.20 -1.39 14.25
N PHE A 160 18.98 -0.55 13.23
CA PHE A 160 19.69 -0.67 11.96
C PHE A 160 21.17 -0.24 12.06
N ARG A 161 21.47 0.81 12.83
CA ARG A 161 22.86 1.20 13.15
C ARG A 161 23.57 0.10 13.94
N LEU A 162 22.90 -0.51 14.92
CA LEU A 162 23.45 -1.64 15.65
C LEU A 162 23.65 -2.85 14.72
N ALA A 163 22.71 -3.16 13.83
CA ALA A 163 22.88 -4.24 12.86
C ALA A 163 24.06 -4.01 11.89
N LEU A 164 24.30 -2.77 11.44
CA LEU A 164 25.47 -2.42 10.62
C LEU A 164 26.80 -2.49 11.39
N ILE A 165 26.80 -2.10 12.68
CA ILE A 165 27.98 -2.19 13.54
C ILE A 165 28.34 -3.65 13.81
N TRP A 166 27.36 -4.52 14.02
CA TRP A 166 27.58 -5.94 14.31
C TRP A 166 27.85 -6.79 13.05
N GLY A 167 27.34 -6.38 11.88
CA GLY A 167 27.61 -7.05 10.61
C GLY A 167 29.00 -6.81 10.03
N HIS A 168 29.79 -5.90 10.61
CA HIS A 168 31.18 -5.62 10.21
C HIS A 168 32.23 -6.42 11.01
N TRP A 169 31.81 -7.28 11.95
CA TRP A 169 32.68 -8.08 12.83
C TRP A 169 32.43 -9.60 12.75
N ILE A 170 32.03 -10.12 11.59
CA ILE A 170 32.05 -11.55 11.24
C ILE A 170 32.70 -11.69 9.87
#